data_AF-A0A1H3QQR2-F1
#
_entry.id   AF-A0A1H3QQR2-F1
#
_cell.length_a   1.000
_cell.length_b   1.000
_cell.length_c   1.000
_cell.angle_alpha   90.00
_cell.angle_beta   90.00
_cell.angle_gamma   90.00
#
_symmetry.space_group_name_H-M   'P 1'
#
loop_
_entity.id
_entity.type
_entity.pdbx_description
1 polymer ?
#
loop_
_entity_poly.entity_id
_entity_poly.type
_entity_poly.pdbx_seq_one_letter_code
_entity_poly.pdbx_strand_id
1 'polypeptide(L)'
;MIVTVEWLRDHIEDEHVRIVDCRFDLANPNWGREQYEKEHIPHALYFDLNLDLSSSITEHGGRHPLPDIQDFAEKLSQAGIDEHTTVVAYDSQAGAMASRLWWLLTYVGHQKTYLLNGGFPAWKEQNLSITAEAPTIERKKFIPNVQDNMLVTMEDVKEKIRTNADVTLIDSREPRRYAGVEELVDPKAGHIPTAENYFWKDGITAEGQFKNKNEQEERFHHLNKEKETIVYCGSGVTACPNILALQTAGFRNVKLYAGSWSDWISYPENQIVKEGQ
;
A
#
# COMPACT_ATOMS: atom_id res chain seq x y z
N MET A 1 -6.74 2.48 -11.57
CA MET A 1 -6.29 2.02 -10.24
C MET A 1 -6.63 0.55 -9.99
N ILE A 2 -7.80 0.04 -10.40
CA ILE A 2 -8.17 -1.38 -10.22
C ILE A 2 -8.51 -1.99 -11.59
N VAL A 3 -8.10 -3.24 -11.81
CA VAL A 3 -8.48 -4.06 -12.98
C VAL A 3 -9.17 -5.35 -12.51
N THR A 4 -10.03 -5.92 -13.34
CA THR A 4 -10.71 -7.18 -13.02
C THR A 4 -9.85 -8.39 -13.41
N VAL A 5 -10.24 -9.56 -12.92
CA VAL A 5 -9.62 -10.85 -13.30
C VAL A 5 -9.78 -11.11 -14.80
N GLU A 6 -10.93 -10.78 -15.39
CA GLU A 6 -11.19 -10.94 -16.82
C GLU A 6 -10.28 -10.03 -17.64
N TRP A 7 -10.09 -8.78 -17.22
CA TRP A 7 -9.16 -7.88 -17.88
C TRP A 7 -7.76 -8.46 -17.87
N LEU A 8 -7.26 -8.93 -16.72
CA LEU A 8 -5.92 -9.48 -16.63
C LEU A 8 -5.77 -10.76 -17.47
N ARG A 9 -6.76 -11.65 -17.45
CA ARG A 9 -6.78 -12.85 -18.30
C ARG A 9 -6.67 -12.51 -19.78
N ASP A 10 -7.41 -11.50 -20.24
CA ASP A 10 -7.46 -11.12 -21.65
C ASP A 10 -6.18 -10.41 -22.13
N HIS A 11 -5.37 -9.88 -21.21
CA HIS A 11 -4.13 -9.16 -21.50
C HIS A 11 -2.88 -9.88 -20.93
N ILE A 12 -3.01 -11.16 -20.54
CA ILE A 12 -1.94 -11.87 -19.84
C ILE A 12 -0.71 -12.09 -20.73
N GLU A 13 -0.92 -12.21 -22.04
CA GLU A 13 0.14 -12.40 -23.04
C GLU A 13 0.66 -11.07 -23.64
N ASP A 14 0.13 -9.93 -23.19
CA ASP A 14 0.56 -8.64 -23.72
C ASP A 14 1.98 -8.32 -23.24
N GLU A 15 2.89 -8.07 -24.18
CA GLU A 15 4.31 -7.81 -23.90
C GLU A 15 4.52 -6.60 -22.96
N HIS A 16 3.60 -5.63 -23.03
CA HIS A 16 3.62 -4.43 -22.20
C HIS A 16 2.88 -4.60 -20.86
N VAL A 17 2.35 -5.76 -20.52
CA VAL A 17 1.78 -6.02 -19.19
C VAL A 17 2.82 -6.73 -18.32
N ARG A 18 2.97 -6.23 -17.08
CA ARG A 18 3.80 -6.86 -16.05
C ARG A 18 2.97 -7.14 -14.82
N ILE A 19 2.98 -8.39 -14.40
CA ILE A 19 2.20 -8.87 -13.27
C ILE A 19 3.16 -9.00 -12.09
N VAL A 20 2.78 -8.48 -10.93
CA VAL A 20 3.64 -8.49 -9.74
C VAL A 20 2.89 -9.08 -8.55
N ASP A 21 3.39 -10.22 -8.08
CA ASP A 21 2.98 -10.87 -6.85
C ASP A 21 3.63 -10.19 -5.65
N CYS A 22 2.80 -9.62 -4.78
CA CYS A 22 3.20 -8.94 -3.55
C CYS A 22 2.75 -9.72 -2.31
N ARG A 23 2.45 -11.02 -2.41
CA ARG A 23 2.06 -11.84 -1.25
C ARG A 23 3.14 -11.78 -0.18
N PHE A 24 2.72 -11.59 1.06
CA PHE A 24 3.59 -11.46 2.22
C PHE A 24 2.82 -11.81 3.49
N ASP A 25 3.51 -12.35 4.51
CA ASP A 25 2.96 -12.55 5.85
C ASP A 25 3.91 -11.94 6.87
N LEU A 26 3.41 -11.06 7.73
CA LEU A 26 4.20 -10.40 8.76
C LEU A 26 4.78 -11.39 9.78
N ALA A 27 4.08 -12.49 10.07
CA ALA A 27 4.53 -13.50 11.02
C ALA A 27 5.55 -14.47 10.40
N ASN A 28 5.60 -14.57 9.07
CA ASN A 28 6.56 -15.39 8.33
C ASN A 28 7.00 -14.66 7.05
N PRO A 29 8.07 -13.84 7.11
CA PRO A 29 8.51 -13.03 5.97
C PRO A 29 8.84 -13.82 4.70
N ASN A 30 9.26 -15.09 4.83
CA ASN A 30 9.57 -15.95 3.68
C ASN A 30 8.31 -16.54 3.03
N TRP A 31 7.15 -16.50 3.71
CA TRP A 31 5.93 -17.17 3.26
C TRP A 31 5.52 -16.72 1.85
N GLY A 32 5.63 -15.43 1.54
CA GLY A 32 5.27 -14.89 0.24
C GLY A 32 6.07 -15.50 -0.91
N ARG A 33 7.40 -15.53 -0.75
CA ARG A 33 8.34 -16.18 -1.68
C ARG A 33 8.00 -17.66 -1.84
N GLU A 34 7.81 -18.37 -0.73
CA GLU A 34 7.46 -19.79 -0.72
C GLU A 34 6.13 -20.06 -1.44
N GLN A 35 5.13 -19.18 -1.31
CA GLN A 35 3.87 -19.32 -2.05
C GLN A 35 4.06 -19.04 -3.54
N TYR A 36 4.83 -18.03 -3.91
CA TYR A 36 5.14 -17.74 -5.30
C TYR A 36 5.84 -18.92 -5.97
N GLU A 37 6.86 -19.49 -5.34
CA GLU A 37 7.60 -20.64 -5.90
C GLU A 37 6.73 -21.90 -6.05
N LYS A 38 5.64 -22.00 -5.29
CA LYS A 38 4.66 -23.09 -5.43
C LYS A 38 3.65 -22.83 -6.55
N GLU A 39 3.03 -21.65 -6.54
CA GLU A 39 2.02 -21.25 -7.51
C GLU A 39 1.85 -19.74 -7.57
N HIS A 40 1.78 -19.18 -8.77
CA HIS A 40 1.48 -17.77 -9.03
C HIS A 40 0.72 -17.62 -10.37
N ILE A 41 0.22 -16.41 -10.63
CA ILE A 41 -0.37 -16.07 -11.93
C ILE A 41 0.73 -16.17 -13.00
N PRO A 42 0.49 -16.78 -14.18
CA PRO A 42 1.48 -16.84 -15.25
C PRO A 42 2.08 -15.47 -15.56
N HIS A 43 3.38 -15.46 -15.88
CA HIS A 43 4.17 -14.24 -16.15
C HIS A 43 4.35 -13.29 -14.96
N ALA A 44 3.88 -13.63 -13.76
CA ALA A 44 4.10 -12.80 -12.58
C ALA A 44 5.54 -12.85 -12.08
N LEU A 45 6.04 -11.70 -11.64
CA LEU A 45 7.28 -11.56 -10.87
C LEU A 45 6.95 -11.46 -9.38
N TYR A 46 7.90 -11.84 -8.52
CA TYR A 46 7.74 -11.67 -7.07
C TYR A 46 8.46 -10.41 -6.58
N PHE A 47 7.74 -9.56 -5.84
CA PHE A 47 8.31 -8.42 -5.13
C PHE A 47 8.06 -8.60 -3.62
N ASP A 48 9.16 -8.75 -2.88
CA ASP A 48 9.14 -8.92 -1.43
C ASP A 48 8.91 -7.58 -0.72
N LEU A 49 8.01 -7.57 0.27
CA LEU A 49 7.68 -6.35 1.01
C LEU A 49 8.88 -5.75 1.75
N ASN A 50 9.73 -6.60 2.35
CA ASN A 50 10.86 -6.19 3.17
C ASN A 50 12.12 -5.95 2.33
N LEU A 51 12.33 -6.73 1.28
CA LEU A 51 13.57 -6.68 0.50
C LEU A 51 13.49 -5.78 -0.73
N ASP A 52 12.32 -5.68 -1.37
CA ASP A 52 12.15 -4.94 -2.62
C ASP A 52 11.33 -3.65 -2.43
N LEU A 53 10.34 -3.66 -1.51
CA LEU A 53 9.42 -2.53 -1.28
C LEU A 53 9.74 -1.71 -0.03
N SER A 54 10.86 -2.02 0.64
CA SER A 54 11.32 -1.35 1.85
C SER A 54 12.85 -1.29 1.91
N SER A 55 13.37 -0.29 2.63
CA SER A 55 14.77 -0.26 3.05
C SER A 55 14.96 -0.93 4.42
N SER A 56 16.22 -1.11 4.82
CA SER A 56 16.57 -1.62 6.15
C SER A 56 16.00 -0.73 7.26
N ILE A 57 15.49 -1.36 8.32
CA ILE A 57 14.93 -0.68 9.48
C ILE A 57 16.03 0.09 10.21
N THR A 58 15.75 1.35 10.55
CA THR A 58 16.62 2.17 11.41
C THR A 58 15.88 2.53 12.72
N GLU A 59 16.49 3.34 13.58
CA GLU A 59 15.84 3.80 14.82
C GLU A 59 14.51 4.52 14.54
N HIS A 60 14.48 5.32 13.47
CA HIS A 60 13.31 6.06 12.99
C HIS A 60 12.95 5.66 11.55
N GLY A 61 11.82 6.13 11.04
CA GLY A 61 11.31 5.84 9.69
C GLY A 61 10.37 4.62 9.59
N GLY A 62 10.08 3.97 10.72
CA GLY A 62 9.09 2.90 10.84
C GLY A 62 9.61 1.51 10.46
N ARG A 63 8.73 0.49 10.57
CA ARG A 63 9.09 -0.93 10.33
C ARG A 63 9.20 -1.32 8.85
N HIS A 64 8.69 -0.48 7.95
CA HIS A 64 8.82 -0.66 6.50
C HIS A 64 9.22 0.69 5.86
N PRO A 65 10.46 1.18 6.12
CA PRO A 65 10.95 2.42 5.53
C PRO A 65 10.83 2.38 4.01
N LEU A 66 10.62 3.51 3.36
CA LEU A 66 10.61 3.57 1.90
C LEU A 66 11.95 3.03 1.33
N PRO A 67 11.92 2.30 0.20
CA PRO A 67 13.14 1.83 -0.44
C PRO A 67 13.94 3.03 -0.97
N ASP A 68 15.26 2.86 -1.09
CA ASP A 68 16.08 3.81 -1.84
C ASP A 68 15.57 3.92 -3.29
N ILE A 69 15.46 5.14 -3.80
CA ILE A 69 14.85 5.40 -5.11
C ILE A 69 15.67 4.76 -6.24
N GLN A 70 17.00 4.70 -6.13
CA GLN A 70 17.85 4.10 -7.14
C GLN A 70 17.76 2.57 -7.10
N ASP A 71 17.77 1.98 -5.91
CA ASP A 71 17.60 0.54 -5.75
C ASP A 71 16.23 0.08 -6.26
N PHE A 72 15.18 0.83 -5.94
CA PHE A 72 13.84 0.55 -6.45
C PHE A 72 13.75 0.74 -7.98
N ALA A 73 14.36 1.78 -8.54
CA ALA A 73 14.40 1.98 -9.99
C ALA A 73 15.17 0.86 -10.71
N GLU A 74 16.24 0.34 -10.12
CA GLU A 74 16.97 -0.81 -10.68
C GLU A 74 16.14 -2.09 -10.57
N LYS A 75 15.42 -2.32 -9.46
CA LYS A 75 14.49 -3.45 -9.33
C LYS A 75 13.39 -3.40 -10.41
N LEU A 76 12.80 -2.23 -10.65
CA LEU A 76 11.81 -2.02 -11.73
C LEU A 76 12.42 -2.25 -13.12
N SER A 77 13.66 -1.80 -13.33
CA SER A 77 14.40 -2.02 -14.57
C SER A 77 14.62 -3.52 -14.84
N GLN A 78 15.05 -4.28 -13.83
CA GLN A 78 15.22 -5.74 -13.89
C GLN A 78 13.90 -6.47 -14.12
N ALA A 79 12.79 -5.93 -13.62
CA ALA A 79 11.45 -6.42 -13.86
C ALA A 79 10.89 -6.05 -15.26
N GLY A 80 11.70 -5.42 -16.13
CA GLY A 80 11.31 -5.05 -17.47
C GLY A 80 10.22 -3.97 -17.52
N ILE A 81 10.19 -3.10 -16.50
CA ILE A 81 9.22 -2.00 -16.39
C ILE A 81 9.87 -0.72 -16.92
N ASP A 82 9.18 -0.05 -17.86
CA ASP A 82 9.51 1.26 -18.41
C ASP A 82 8.25 2.17 -18.35
N GLU A 83 8.29 3.34 -19.00
CA GLU A 83 7.16 4.27 -19.09
C GLU A 83 5.95 3.75 -19.90
N HIS A 84 6.14 2.70 -20.69
CA HIS A 84 5.12 2.13 -21.57
C HIS A 84 4.43 0.90 -20.96
N THR A 85 5.11 0.19 -20.05
CA THR A 85 4.61 -0.95 -19.32
C THR A 85 3.38 -0.60 -18.46
N THR A 86 2.39 -1.49 -18.45
CA THR A 86 1.27 -1.52 -17.52
C THR A 86 1.58 -2.52 -16.41
N VAL A 87 1.64 -2.07 -15.17
CA VAL A 87 1.90 -2.95 -14.01
C VAL A 87 0.59 -3.32 -13.33
N VAL A 88 0.34 -4.61 -13.15
CA VAL A 88 -0.77 -5.15 -12.37
C VAL A 88 -0.22 -5.86 -11.13
N ALA A 89 -0.38 -5.27 -9.96
CA ALA A 89 0.02 -5.87 -8.70
C ALA A 89 -1.14 -6.65 -8.07
N TYR A 90 -0.82 -7.78 -7.43
CA TYR A 90 -1.79 -8.54 -6.65
C TYR A 90 -1.17 -9.08 -5.37
N ASP A 91 -2.01 -9.45 -4.42
CA ASP A 91 -1.64 -10.24 -3.26
C ASP A 91 -2.78 -11.23 -2.93
N SER A 92 -2.74 -11.82 -1.73
CA SER A 92 -3.78 -12.71 -1.21
C SER A 92 -4.52 -12.16 0.00
N GLN A 93 -4.47 -10.84 0.21
CA GLN A 93 -4.99 -10.14 1.39
C GLN A 93 -5.74 -8.87 0.97
N ALA A 94 -6.59 -8.98 -0.05
CA ALA A 94 -7.44 -7.89 -0.54
C ALA A 94 -6.66 -6.59 -0.89
N GLY A 95 -5.44 -6.74 -1.42
CA GLY A 95 -4.61 -5.62 -1.85
C GLY A 95 -3.82 -4.93 -0.74
N ALA A 96 -3.77 -5.48 0.47
CA ALA A 96 -3.00 -4.93 1.59
C ALA A 96 -1.54 -4.60 1.22
N MET A 97 -0.86 -5.52 0.53
CA MET A 97 0.55 -5.45 0.17
C MET A 97 0.72 -4.92 -1.25
N ALA A 98 -0.13 -5.36 -2.19
CA ALA A 98 -0.10 -4.91 -3.57
C ALA A 98 -0.30 -3.39 -3.68
N SER A 99 -1.12 -2.81 -2.81
CA SER A 99 -1.30 -1.35 -2.74
C SER A 99 -0.02 -0.60 -2.40
N ARG A 100 0.92 -1.20 -1.65
CA ARG A 100 2.22 -0.58 -1.35
C ARG A 100 3.05 -0.43 -2.63
N LEU A 101 3.10 -1.47 -3.47
CA LEU A 101 3.76 -1.38 -4.77
C LEU A 101 3.08 -0.36 -5.68
N TRP A 102 1.74 -0.37 -5.75
CA TRP A 102 0.97 0.63 -6.51
C TRP A 102 1.31 2.06 -6.06
N TRP A 103 1.37 2.31 -4.75
CA TRP A 103 1.72 3.62 -4.22
C TRP A 103 3.16 4.00 -4.56
N LEU A 104 4.12 3.08 -4.40
CA LEU A 104 5.54 3.32 -4.74
C LEU A 104 5.73 3.63 -6.22
N LEU A 105 5.10 2.88 -7.12
CA LEU A 105 5.12 3.14 -8.56
C LEU A 105 4.58 4.54 -8.88
N THR A 106 3.45 4.89 -8.29
CA THR A 106 2.85 6.22 -8.45
C THR A 106 3.78 7.31 -7.90
N TYR A 107 4.40 7.07 -6.75
CA TYR A 107 5.35 7.97 -6.10
C TYR A 107 6.61 8.20 -6.94
N VAL A 108 7.10 7.20 -7.68
CA VAL A 108 8.20 7.38 -8.64
C VAL A 108 7.72 7.74 -10.05
N GLY A 109 6.46 8.18 -10.19
CA GLY A 109 5.92 8.78 -11.41
C GLY A 109 5.36 7.80 -12.43
N HIS A 110 5.30 6.50 -12.13
CA HIS A 110 4.74 5.48 -13.02
C HIS A 110 3.23 5.34 -12.82
N GLN A 111 2.44 5.92 -13.74
CA GLN A 111 0.99 6.03 -13.62
C GLN A 111 0.20 4.81 -14.13
N LYS A 112 0.79 3.99 -15.00
CA LYS A 112 0.14 2.79 -15.57
C LYS A 112 0.18 1.61 -14.60
N THR A 113 -0.20 1.86 -13.35
CA THR A 113 -0.20 0.86 -12.28
C THR A 113 -1.61 0.58 -11.77
N TYR A 114 -1.92 -0.70 -11.57
CA TYR A 114 -3.25 -1.19 -11.21
C TYR A 114 -3.15 -2.31 -10.19
N LEU A 115 -4.21 -2.50 -9.41
CA LEU A 115 -4.39 -3.63 -8.53
C LEU A 115 -5.37 -4.63 -9.15
N LEU A 116 -5.08 -5.92 -9.04
CA LEU A 116 -6.01 -6.98 -9.41
C LEU A 116 -7.12 -7.09 -8.38
N ASN A 117 -8.36 -6.84 -8.78
CA ASN A 117 -9.51 -6.90 -7.89
C ASN A 117 -9.71 -8.33 -7.34
N GLY A 118 -9.76 -8.48 -6.02
CA GLY A 118 -9.84 -9.79 -5.36
C GLY A 118 -8.53 -10.60 -5.35
N GLY A 119 -7.47 -10.10 -6.00
CA GLY A 119 -6.13 -10.67 -5.97
C GLY A 119 -6.04 -12.13 -6.43
N PHE A 120 -5.05 -12.84 -5.89
CA PHE A 120 -4.82 -14.26 -6.18
C PHE A 120 -6.01 -15.18 -5.81
N PRO A 121 -6.73 -14.96 -4.69
CA PRO A 121 -7.94 -15.74 -4.39
C PRO A 121 -8.99 -15.70 -5.50
N ALA A 122 -9.33 -14.50 -6.01
CA ALA A 122 -10.30 -14.35 -7.08
C ALA A 122 -9.83 -14.98 -8.40
N TRP A 123 -8.53 -14.90 -8.70
CA TRP A 123 -7.93 -15.59 -9.85
C TRP A 123 -8.15 -17.11 -9.78
N LYS A 124 -7.89 -17.71 -8.59
CA LYS A 124 -8.08 -19.15 -8.37
C LYS A 124 -9.55 -19.57 -8.38
N GLU A 125 -10.44 -18.75 -7.84
CA GLU A 125 -11.89 -19.03 -7.83
C GLU A 125 -12.45 -19.15 -9.25
N GLN A 126 -11.89 -18.41 -10.21
CA GLN A 126 -12.24 -18.54 -11.63
C GLN A 126 -11.62 -19.76 -12.33
N ASN A 127 -10.88 -20.61 -11.61
CA ASN A 127 -10.18 -21.79 -12.16
C ASN A 127 -9.24 -21.45 -13.31
N LEU A 128 -8.60 -20.27 -13.26
CA LEU A 128 -7.62 -19.84 -14.25
C LEU A 128 -6.26 -20.49 -14.01
N SER A 129 -5.43 -20.53 -15.05
CA SER A 129 -4.11 -21.16 -15.02
C SER A 129 -3.21 -20.52 -13.97
N ILE A 130 -2.39 -21.35 -13.33
CA ILE A 130 -1.34 -20.99 -12.38
C ILE A 130 -0.06 -21.73 -12.76
N THR A 131 1.09 -21.19 -12.36
CA THR A 131 2.40 -21.77 -12.65
C THR A 131 3.35 -21.66 -11.47
N ALA A 132 4.40 -22.47 -11.45
CA ALA A 132 5.56 -22.33 -10.57
C ALA A 132 6.79 -21.78 -11.34
N GLU A 133 6.68 -21.63 -12.66
CA GLU A 133 7.76 -21.19 -13.52
C GLU A 133 7.92 -19.66 -13.47
N ALA A 134 9.05 -19.20 -12.94
CA ALA A 134 9.40 -17.79 -12.98
C ALA A 134 9.65 -17.35 -14.43
N PRO A 135 9.11 -16.20 -14.87
CA PRO A 135 9.32 -15.71 -16.23
C PRO A 135 10.76 -15.24 -16.43
N THR A 136 11.24 -15.36 -17.66
CA THR A 136 12.47 -14.67 -18.09
C THR A 136 12.09 -13.30 -18.61
N ILE A 137 12.67 -12.24 -18.02
CA ILE A 137 12.34 -10.86 -18.36
C ILE A 137 13.55 -10.14 -18.91
N GLU A 138 13.37 -9.48 -20.05
CA GLU A 138 14.35 -8.55 -20.56
C GLU A 138 14.36 -7.28 -19.73
N ARG A 139 15.56 -6.92 -19.25
CA ARG A 139 15.78 -5.68 -18.51
C ARG A 139 15.41 -4.49 -19.40
N LYS A 140 14.62 -3.55 -18.84
CA LYS A 140 14.35 -2.25 -19.44
C LYS A 140 14.97 -1.14 -18.61
N LYS A 141 14.93 0.10 -19.12
CA LYS A 141 15.39 1.27 -18.37
C LYS A 141 14.20 1.95 -17.71
N PHE A 142 14.13 1.90 -16.38
CA PHE A 142 13.20 2.73 -15.61
C PHE A 142 13.88 4.05 -15.23
N ILE A 143 13.18 5.17 -15.40
CA ILE A 143 13.66 6.50 -14.98
C ILE A 143 12.67 7.05 -13.94
N PRO A 144 13.05 7.13 -12.65
CA PRO A 144 12.15 7.60 -11.61
C PRO A 144 11.89 9.10 -11.75
N ASN A 145 10.63 9.48 -11.58
CA ASN A 145 10.17 10.87 -11.46
C ASN A 145 9.41 11.01 -10.14
N VAL A 146 10.11 11.42 -9.09
CA VAL A 146 9.58 11.44 -7.72
C VAL A 146 8.47 12.48 -7.56
N GLN A 147 7.37 12.06 -6.94
CA GLN A 147 6.19 12.87 -6.62
C GLN A 147 6.22 13.27 -5.14
N ASP A 148 7.13 14.17 -4.77
CA ASP A 148 7.38 14.54 -3.35
C ASP A 148 6.13 15.02 -2.62
N ASN A 149 5.15 15.58 -3.34
CA ASN A 149 3.88 16.03 -2.79
C ASN A 149 2.99 14.89 -2.25
N MET A 150 3.31 13.62 -2.52
CA MET A 150 2.57 12.46 -2.02
C MET A 150 2.99 12.02 -0.61
N LEU A 151 4.11 12.53 -0.09
CA LEU A 151 4.74 12.07 1.15
C LEU A 151 4.73 13.21 2.19
N VAL A 152 4.58 12.86 3.46
CA VAL A 152 4.83 13.76 4.60
C VAL A 152 5.72 13.06 5.62
N THR A 153 6.55 13.82 6.34
CA THR A 153 7.42 13.29 7.40
C THR A 153 6.71 13.28 8.75
N MET A 154 7.36 12.66 9.76
CA MET A 154 6.91 12.73 11.15
C MET A 154 6.81 14.19 11.62
N GLU A 155 7.82 15.02 11.30
CA GLU A 155 7.88 16.43 11.67
C GLU A 155 6.76 17.24 11.01
N ASP A 156 6.44 16.96 9.75
CA ASP A 156 5.29 17.59 9.07
C ASP A 156 3.99 17.31 9.82
N VAL A 157 3.73 16.05 10.18
CA VAL A 157 2.55 15.65 10.94
C VAL A 157 2.52 16.33 12.31
N LYS A 158 3.65 16.31 13.03
CA LYS A 158 3.80 16.96 14.35
C LYS A 158 3.54 18.46 14.28
N GLU A 159 4.03 19.13 13.27
CA GLU A 159 3.83 20.57 13.06
C GLU A 159 2.37 20.90 12.72
N LYS A 160 1.70 20.08 11.89
CA LYS A 160 0.27 20.25 11.59
C LYS A 160 -0.59 20.14 12.83
N ILE A 161 -0.30 19.17 13.70
CA ILE A 161 -0.98 19.04 15.00
C ILE A 161 -0.68 20.25 15.89
N ARG A 162 0.59 20.63 16.05
CA ARG A 162 1.02 21.75 16.90
C ARG A 162 0.37 23.08 16.53
N THR A 163 0.20 23.32 15.24
CA THR A 163 -0.40 24.54 14.68
C THR A 163 -1.92 24.47 14.56
N ASN A 164 -2.54 23.32 14.90
CA ASN A 164 -3.96 23.05 14.65
C ASN A 164 -4.35 23.34 13.19
N ALA A 165 -3.51 22.89 12.25
CA ALA A 165 -3.74 23.06 10.83
C ALA A 165 -5.03 22.35 10.39
N ASP A 166 -5.71 22.91 9.39
CA ASP A 166 -6.94 22.34 8.85
C ASP A 166 -6.67 21.16 7.92
N VAL A 167 -6.29 20.02 8.51
CA VAL A 167 -5.96 18.76 7.81
C VAL A 167 -6.76 17.60 8.40
N THR A 168 -7.06 16.61 7.58
CA THR A 168 -7.61 15.34 8.03
C THR A 168 -6.48 14.34 8.20
N LEU A 169 -6.33 13.76 9.39
CA LEU A 169 -5.35 12.70 9.66
C LEU A 169 -6.08 11.36 9.82
N ILE A 170 -5.76 10.36 9.01
CA ILE A 170 -6.45 9.06 8.99
C ILE A 170 -5.51 7.96 9.46
N ASP A 171 -5.92 7.26 10.51
CA ASP A 171 -5.33 5.97 10.90
C ASP A 171 -6.08 4.82 10.22
N SER A 172 -5.35 4.04 9.42
CA SER A 172 -5.88 2.91 8.67
C SER A 172 -5.84 1.58 9.45
N ARG A 173 -5.33 1.57 10.68
CA ARG A 173 -5.28 0.36 11.52
C ARG A 173 -6.67 -0.08 11.98
N GLU A 174 -6.73 -1.30 12.50
CA GLU A 174 -7.92 -1.85 13.13
C GLU A 174 -8.38 -0.98 14.32
N PRO A 175 -9.70 -0.82 14.56
CA PRO A 175 -10.21 0.07 15.61
C PRO A 175 -9.65 -0.21 17.00
N ARG A 176 -9.41 -1.49 17.34
CA ARG A 176 -8.84 -1.88 18.64
C ARG A 176 -7.39 -1.40 18.84
N ARG A 177 -6.61 -1.37 17.76
CA ARG A 177 -5.23 -0.85 17.76
C ARG A 177 -5.20 0.66 17.87
N TYR A 178 -6.02 1.33 17.06
CA TYR A 178 -6.20 2.78 17.13
C TYR A 178 -6.66 3.22 18.53
N ALA A 179 -7.66 2.54 19.11
CA ALA A 179 -8.19 2.86 20.43
C ALA A 179 -7.17 2.64 21.57
N GLY A 180 -6.08 1.90 21.32
CA GLY A 180 -5.09 1.56 22.33
C GLY A 180 -5.53 0.46 23.30
N VAL A 181 -6.56 -0.31 22.93
CA VAL A 181 -7.08 -1.45 23.71
C VAL A 181 -6.20 -2.69 23.53
N GLU A 182 -5.64 -2.86 22.33
CA GLU A 182 -4.82 -4.01 21.96
C GLU A 182 -3.73 -3.59 21.00
N GLU A 183 -2.49 -3.94 21.29
CA GLU A 183 -1.38 -3.73 20.37
C GLU A 183 -0.45 -4.95 20.44
N LEU A 184 -0.47 -5.75 19.39
CA LEU A 184 0.27 -7.00 19.27
C LEU A 184 1.53 -6.86 18.43
N VAL A 185 1.69 -5.73 17.72
CA VAL A 185 2.77 -5.54 16.74
C VAL A 185 3.77 -4.50 17.21
N ASP A 186 3.29 -3.41 17.82
CA ASP A 186 4.11 -2.25 18.20
C ASP A 186 4.26 -2.13 19.74
N PRO A 187 5.34 -1.53 20.26
CA PRO A 187 5.58 -1.45 21.71
C PRO A 187 4.63 -0.50 22.46
N LYS A 188 3.95 0.42 21.75
CA LYS A 188 3.03 1.41 22.34
C LYS A 188 1.68 1.33 21.64
N ALA A 189 0.62 1.25 22.43
CA ALA A 189 -0.77 1.24 21.98
C ALA A 189 -1.37 2.66 21.98
N GLY A 190 -2.31 2.92 21.07
CA GLY A 190 -2.97 4.22 20.90
C GLY A 190 -2.85 4.73 19.47
N HIS A 191 -3.08 6.01 19.26
CA HIS A 191 -3.01 6.69 17.96
C HIS A 191 -2.37 8.08 18.06
N ILE A 192 -2.05 8.64 16.89
CA ILE A 192 -1.50 9.99 16.74
C ILE A 192 -2.61 10.99 17.07
N PRO A 193 -2.36 12.05 17.89
CA PRO A 193 -3.37 13.05 18.20
C PRO A 193 -4.07 13.58 16.94
N THR A 194 -5.37 13.90 17.09
CA THR A 194 -6.27 14.39 16.03
C THR A 194 -6.58 13.40 14.89
N ALA A 195 -6.02 12.19 14.91
CA ALA A 195 -6.33 11.18 13.90
C ALA A 195 -7.77 10.68 14.05
N GLU A 196 -8.43 10.42 12.92
CA GLU A 196 -9.68 9.68 12.84
C GLU A 196 -9.39 8.25 12.34
N ASN A 197 -10.11 7.26 12.86
CA ASN A 197 -9.92 5.87 12.44
C ASN A 197 -10.81 5.52 11.24
N TYR A 198 -10.18 5.13 10.13
CA TYR A 198 -10.85 4.52 9.00
C TYR A 198 -10.15 3.22 8.68
N PHE A 199 -10.61 2.10 9.24
CA PHE A 199 -9.94 0.82 9.05
C PHE A 199 -9.92 0.43 7.57
N TRP A 200 -8.74 0.13 7.01
CA TRP A 200 -8.57 -0.06 5.57
C TRP A 200 -9.47 -1.18 4.99
N LYS A 201 -9.74 -2.24 5.77
CA LYS A 201 -10.60 -3.35 5.31
C LYS A 201 -12.05 -2.94 5.11
N ASP A 202 -12.50 -1.84 5.71
CA ASP A 202 -13.85 -1.32 5.46
C ASP A 202 -13.99 -0.80 4.01
N GLY A 203 -12.89 -0.63 3.28
CA GLY A 203 -12.85 -0.34 1.85
C GLY A 203 -12.99 -1.58 0.95
N ILE A 204 -13.13 -2.76 1.54
CA ILE A 204 -13.21 -4.06 0.85
C ILE A 204 -14.61 -4.67 1.09
N THR A 205 -15.16 -5.36 0.10
CA THR A 205 -16.43 -6.10 0.19
C THR A 205 -16.24 -7.42 0.93
N ALA A 206 -17.35 -8.10 1.26
CA ALA A 206 -17.29 -9.40 1.93
C ALA A 206 -16.60 -10.48 1.05
N GLU A 207 -16.65 -10.31 -0.27
CA GLU A 207 -16.02 -11.17 -1.28
C GLU A 207 -14.53 -10.87 -1.47
N GLY A 208 -13.96 -9.93 -0.70
CA GLY A 208 -12.54 -9.57 -0.80
C GLY A 208 -12.21 -8.64 -1.97
N GLN A 209 -13.22 -8.03 -2.59
CA GLN A 209 -13.05 -7.08 -3.69
C GLN A 209 -12.99 -5.64 -3.18
N PHE A 210 -12.37 -4.73 -3.93
CA PHE A 210 -12.43 -3.30 -3.62
C PHE A 210 -13.86 -2.77 -3.80
N LYS A 211 -14.35 -2.02 -2.81
CA LYS A 211 -15.59 -1.26 -2.95
C LYS A 211 -15.51 -0.26 -4.10
N ASN A 212 -16.62 -0.10 -4.81
CA ASN A 212 -16.73 0.80 -5.94
C ASN A 212 -16.75 2.28 -5.51
N LYS A 213 -16.75 3.19 -6.50
CA LYS A 213 -16.72 4.65 -6.25
C LYS A 213 -17.82 5.12 -5.30
N ASN A 214 -19.08 4.74 -5.53
CA ASN A 214 -20.20 5.22 -4.72
C ASN A 214 -20.09 4.72 -3.28
N GLU A 215 -19.66 3.48 -3.09
CA GLU A 215 -19.44 2.90 -1.77
C GLU A 215 -18.29 3.57 -1.01
N GLN A 216 -17.20 3.96 -1.70
CA GLN A 216 -16.11 4.72 -1.07
C GLN A 216 -16.51 6.17 -0.80
N GLU A 217 -17.29 6.81 -1.68
CA GLU A 217 -17.85 8.14 -1.44
C GLU A 217 -18.73 8.17 -0.18
N GLU A 218 -19.57 7.15 0.00
CA GLU A 218 -20.38 6.98 1.20
C GLU A 218 -19.49 6.77 2.43
N ARG A 219 -18.46 5.93 2.34
CA ARG A 219 -17.54 5.66 3.45
C ARG A 219 -16.83 6.92 3.98
N PHE A 220 -16.55 7.89 3.11
CA PHE A 220 -15.84 9.12 3.45
C PHE A 220 -16.72 10.38 3.41
N HIS A 221 -18.04 10.25 3.40
CA HIS A 221 -18.96 11.36 3.13
C HIS A 221 -18.88 12.51 4.16
N HIS A 222 -18.45 12.23 5.40
CA HIS A 222 -18.25 13.24 6.45
C HIS A 222 -16.96 14.05 6.28
N LEU A 223 -16.02 13.59 5.47
CA LEU A 223 -14.72 14.24 5.29
C LEU A 223 -14.79 15.30 4.17
N ASN A 224 -14.04 16.39 4.34
CA ASN A 224 -13.95 17.44 3.32
C ASN A 224 -12.88 17.08 2.27
N LYS A 225 -13.31 16.82 1.04
CA LYS A 225 -12.45 16.43 -0.11
C LYS A 225 -11.42 17.48 -0.52
N GLU A 226 -11.64 18.74 -0.17
CA GLU A 226 -10.75 19.86 -0.52
C GLU A 226 -9.61 20.04 0.49
N LYS A 227 -9.70 19.43 1.68
CA LYS A 227 -8.63 19.47 2.68
C LYS A 227 -7.47 18.54 2.30
N GLU A 228 -6.30 18.85 2.83
CA GLU A 228 -5.21 17.88 2.85
C GLU A 228 -5.61 16.69 3.75
N THR A 229 -5.50 15.48 3.20
CA THR A 229 -5.71 14.23 3.93
C THR A 229 -4.39 13.49 4.05
N ILE A 230 -3.89 13.32 5.28
CA ILE A 230 -2.71 12.53 5.58
C ILE A 230 -3.17 11.15 6.07
N VAL A 231 -2.65 10.09 5.48
CA VAL A 231 -3.02 8.71 5.81
C VAL A 231 -1.80 7.99 6.38
N TYR A 232 -2.01 7.22 7.44
CA TYR A 232 -1.00 6.35 8.03
C TYR A 232 -1.62 5.02 8.49
N CYS A 233 -0.79 4.06 8.89
CA CYS A 233 -1.23 2.82 9.51
C CYS A 233 -0.21 2.36 10.57
N GLY A 234 0.10 1.06 10.66
CA GLY A 234 1.20 0.57 11.48
C GLY A 234 2.58 1.00 10.98
N SER A 235 2.81 0.90 9.67
CA SER A 235 4.15 1.02 9.04
C SER A 235 4.09 1.45 7.57
N GLY A 236 3.06 2.18 7.15
CA GLY A 236 2.95 2.73 5.79
C GLY A 236 2.52 1.76 4.68
N VAL A 237 2.17 0.52 5.03
CA VAL A 237 1.75 -0.51 4.05
C VAL A 237 0.25 -0.46 3.84
N THR A 238 -0.54 -0.85 4.86
CA THR A 238 -2.01 -0.84 4.81
C THR A 238 -2.66 0.54 4.85
N ALA A 239 -1.86 1.62 4.87
CA ALA A 239 -2.32 2.97 4.55
C ALA A 239 -2.60 3.14 3.05
N CYS A 240 -1.81 2.48 2.20
CA CYS A 240 -1.91 2.57 0.74
C CYS A 240 -3.28 2.15 0.16
N PRO A 241 -3.94 1.05 0.59
CA PRO A 241 -5.28 0.73 0.10
C PRO A 241 -6.30 1.82 0.49
N ASN A 242 -6.13 2.49 1.63
CA ASN A 242 -6.98 3.62 2.00
C ASN A 242 -6.71 4.89 1.19
N ILE A 243 -5.45 5.15 0.81
CA ILE A 243 -5.12 6.22 -0.14
C ILE A 243 -5.83 5.98 -1.46
N LEU A 244 -5.78 4.76 -1.99
CA LEU A 244 -6.50 4.37 -3.20
C LEU A 244 -8.03 4.54 -3.04
N ALA A 245 -8.58 4.15 -1.89
CA ALA A 245 -10.00 4.30 -1.58
C ALA A 245 -10.43 5.78 -1.55
N LEU A 246 -9.65 6.66 -0.90
CA LEU A 246 -9.89 8.10 -0.87
C LEU A 246 -9.81 8.72 -2.27
N GLN A 247 -8.78 8.36 -3.05
CA GLN A 247 -8.67 8.82 -4.44
C GLN A 247 -9.85 8.35 -5.30
N THR A 248 -10.31 7.11 -5.08
CA THR A 248 -11.51 6.56 -5.73
C THR A 248 -12.78 7.33 -5.34
N ALA A 249 -12.89 7.76 -4.08
CA ALA A 249 -13.94 8.64 -3.59
C ALA A 249 -13.79 10.11 -4.04
N GLY A 250 -12.76 10.45 -4.82
CA GLY A 250 -12.56 11.78 -5.40
C GLY A 250 -11.72 12.76 -4.57
N PHE A 251 -11.08 12.30 -3.50
CA PHE A 251 -10.08 13.11 -2.78
C PHE A 251 -8.83 13.27 -3.65
N ARG A 252 -8.32 14.51 -3.75
CA ARG A 252 -7.17 14.82 -4.64
C ARG A 252 -5.89 15.09 -3.89
N ASN A 253 -5.95 15.65 -2.68
CA ASN A 253 -4.80 15.97 -1.86
C ASN A 253 -4.60 14.94 -0.75
N VAL A 254 -4.28 13.70 -1.15
CA VAL A 254 -4.07 12.58 -0.23
C VAL A 254 -2.59 12.24 -0.16
N LYS A 255 -2.02 12.28 1.05
CA LYS A 255 -0.60 12.05 1.32
C LYS A 255 -0.39 10.87 2.24
N LEU A 256 0.74 10.20 2.11
CA LEU A 256 1.17 9.12 2.99
C LEU A 256 2.14 9.66 4.04
N TYR A 257 1.91 9.34 5.31
CA TYR A 257 2.97 9.33 6.31
C TYR A 257 3.57 7.93 6.38
N ALA A 258 4.65 7.70 5.63
CA ALA A 258 5.16 6.35 5.34
C ALA A 258 5.70 5.64 6.60
N GLY A 259 6.39 6.37 7.48
CA GLY A 259 6.88 5.81 8.74
C GLY A 259 5.75 5.36 9.67
N SER A 260 4.60 6.04 9.58
CA SER A 260 3.34 5.65 10.22
C SER A 260 3.48 5.49 11.75
N TRP A 261 2.64 4.64 12.37
CA TRP A 261 2.63 4.47 13.82
C TRP A 261 3.98 4.07 14.40
N SER A 262 4.70 3.11 13.80
CA SER A 262 6.02 2.71 14.31
C SER A 262 7.05 3.84 14.32
N ASP A 263 7.01 4.70 13.32
CA ASP A 263 7.89 5.85 13.29
C ASP A 263 7.47 6.85 14.36
N TRP A 264 6.19 7.18 14.43
CA TRP A 264 5.67 8.12 15.42
C TRP A 264 6.06 7.76 16.87
N ILE A 265 5.93 6.48 17.24
CA ILE A 265 6.21 6.00 18.59
C ILE A 265 7.69 5.79 18.89
N SER A 266 8.56 5.81 17.86
CA SER A 266 10.01 5.71 18.02
C SER A 266 10.60 6.98 18.66
N TYR A 267 9.93 8.13 18.49
CA TYR A 267 10.26 9.38 19.16
C TYR A 267 9.62 9.42 20.56
N PRO A 268 10.40 9.40 21.65
CA PRO A 268 9.86 9.32 23.01
C PRO A 268 8.96 10.50 23.41
N GLU A 269 9.19 11.67 22.82
CA GLU A 269 8.49 12.92 23.12
C GLU A 269 7.19 13.11 22.33
N ASN A 270 6.92 12.25 21.33
CA ASN A 270 5.68 12.32 20.57
C ASN A 270 4.48 11.90 21.42
N GLN A 271 3.43 12.72 21.36
CA GLN A 271 2.19 12.48 22.11
C GLN A 271 1.42 11.30 21.53
N ILE A 272 0.74 10.56 22.39
CA ILE A 272 -0.08 9.41 22.04
C ILE A 272 -1.45 9.59 22.71
N VAL A 273 -2.52 9.34 21.96
CA VAL A 273 -3.89 9.33 22.47
C VAL A 273 -4.39 7.89 22.55
N LYS A 274 -5.25 7.62 23.53
CA LYS A 274 -6.00 6.36 23.67
C LYS A 274 -7.47 6.71 23.84
N GLU A 275 -8.35 5.94 23.22
CA GLU A 275 -9.79 6.17 23.35
C GLU A 275 -10.25 5.81 24.77
N GLY A 276 -11.00 6.71 25.41
CA GLY A 276 -11.54 6.48 26.75
C GLY A 276 -10.59 6.75 27.93
N GLN A 277 -9.48 7.46 27.72
CA GLN A 277 -8.59 7.99 28.77
C GLN A 277 -8.50 9.52 28.74
#